data_AF-A0A243S606-F1
#
_entry.id   AF-A0A243S606-F1
#
_cell.length_a   1.000
_cell.length_b   1.000
_cell.length_c   1.000
_cell.angle_alpha   90.00
_cell.angle_beta   90.00
_cell.angle_gamma   90.00
#
_symmetry.space_group_name_H-M   'P 1'
#
loop_
_entity.id
_entity.type
_entity.pdbx_description
1 polymer ?
#
loop_
_entity_poly.entity_id
_entity_poly.type
_entity_poly.pdbx_seq_one_letter_code
_entity_poly.pdbx_strand_id
1 'polypeptide(L)'
;MPELPEVEALKDFLTEHLVGHEIVRVLPVAISVLKTYDPPLSALEGHEVAAVRRYGKFLDIQAADGPHFVTHLARAGWLHWKDRLPDGPPRPGKG
;
A
#
# COMPACT_ATOMS: atom_id res chain seq x y z
N MET A 1 8.63 13.86 -8.88
CA MET A 1 8.94 12.87 -7.83
C MET A 1 8.27 13.37 -6.57
N PRO A 2 7.49 12.55 -5.85
CA PRO A 2 7.04 12.95 -4.53
C PRO A 2 8.27 13.21 -3.65
N GLU A 3 8.42 14.42 -3.15
CA GLU A 3 9.45 14.75 -2.18
C GLU A 3 8.94 14.44 -0.76
N LEU A 4 9.76 14.72 0.25
CA LEU A 4 9.41 14.43 1.66
C LEU A 4 8.06 15.02 2.09
N PRO A 5 7.69 16.27 1.74
CA PRO A 5 6.39 16.83 2.09
C PRO A 5 5.22 16.04 1.50
N GLU A 6 5.31 15.59 0.24
CA GLU A 6 4.25 14.83 -0.41
C GLU A 6 4.10 13.44 0.20
N VAL A 7 5.20 12.78 0.56
CA VAL A 7 5.15 11.48 1.24
C VAL A 7 4.58 11.61 2.65
N GLU A 8 4.91 12.69 3.37
CA GLU A 8 4.31 12.97 4.69
C GLU A 8 2.81 13.21 4.60
N ALA A 9 2.37 14.06 3.67
CA ALA A 9 0.95 14.30 3.43
C ALA A 9 0.20 13.01 3.05
N LEU A 10 0.83 12.13 2.26
CA LEU A 10 0.25 10.83 1.92
C LEU A 10 0.18 9.91 3.14
N LYS A 11 1.18 9.91 4.03
CA LYS A 11 1.12 9.17 5.30
C LYS A 11 -0.04 9.66 6.16
N ASP A 12 -0.23 10.97 6.29
CA ASP A 12 -1.32 11.53 7.11
C ASP A 12 -2.69 11.17 6.53
N PHE A 13 -2.87 11.38 5.21
CA PHE A 13 -4.09 10.98 4.51
C PHE A 13 -4.40 9.50 4.71
N LEU A 14 -3.42 8.61 4.50
CA LEU A 14 -3.63 7.17 4.68
C LEU A 14 -3.89 6.80 6.14
N THR A 15 -3.30 7.50 7.11
CA THR A 15 -3.55 7.26 8.53
C THR A 15 -5.03 7.49 8.86
N GLU A 16 -5.60 8.59 8.37
CA GLU A 16 -7.00 8.94 8.59
C GLU A 16 -7.98 7.93 7.95
N HIS A 17 -7.58 7.29 6.85
CA HIS A 17 -8.49 6.46 6.04
C HIS A 17 -8.28 4.96 6.20
N LEU A 18 -7.12 4.51 6.71
CA LEU A 18 -6.80 3.09 6.82
C LEU A 18 -6.77 2.57 8.25
N VAL A 19 -6.29 3.35 9.23
CA VAL A 19 -6.12 2.85 10.59
C VAL A 19 -7.46 2.44 11.18
N GLY A 20 -7.54 1.23 11.75
CA GLY A 20 -8.79 0.65 12.25
C GLY A 20 -9.60 -0.13 11.21
N HIS A 21 -9.18 -0.14 9.94
CA HIS A 21 -9.82 -0.92 8.88
C HIS A 21 -9.06 -2.21 8.58
N GLU A 22 -9.81 -3.26 8.25
CA GLU A 22 -9.27 -4.56 7.82
C GLU A 22 -8.84 -4.54 6.35
N ILE A 23 -7.66 -5.10 6.07
CA ILE A 23 -7.20 -5.35 4.70
C ILE A 23 -7.94 -6.56 4.15
N VAL A 24 -8.99 -6.34 3.37
CA VAL A 24 -9.80 -7.43 2.80
C VAL A 24 -9.17 -8.11 1.60
N ARG A 25 -8.32 -7.40 0.85
CA ARG A 25 -7.70 -7.93 -0.38
C ARG A 25 -6.48 -7.12 -0.81
N VAL A 26 -5.42 -7.79 -1.28
CA VAL A 26 -4.26 -7.14 -1.91
C VAL A 26 -3.95 -7.78 -3.25
N LEU A 27 -3.96 -6.98 -4.32
CA LEU A 27 -3.85 -7.48 -5.69
C LEU A 27 -2.58 -6.95 -6.38
N PRO A 28 -1.57 -7.80 -6.63
CA PRO A 28 -0.40 -7.40 -7.39
C PRO A 28 -0.74 -7.38 -8.88
N VAL A 29 -0.82 -6.17 -9.46
CA VAL A 29 -1.14 -5.99 -10.90
C VAL A 29 0.07 -6.26 -11.81
N ALA A 30 1.28 -6.17 -11.26
CA ALA A 30 2.52 -6.54 -11.94
C ALA A 30 3.47 -7.20 -10.93
N ILE A 31 3.83 -8.48 -11.15
CA ILE A 31 4.66 -9.25 -10.21
C ILE A 31 6.04 -8.61 -9.98
N SER A 32 6.58 -7.90 -10.97
CA SER A 32 7.88 -7.22 -10.90
C SER A 32 8.02 -6.17 -9.79
N VAL A 33 6.88 -5.71 -9.24
CA VAL A 33 6.85 -4.76 -8.11
C VAL A 33 7.16 -5.42 -6.78
N LEU A 34 6.97 -6.75 -6.66
CA LEU A 34 7.26 -7.48 -5.44
C LEU A 34 8.77 -7.72 -5.33
N LYS A 35 9.38 -7.19 -4.27
CA LYS A 35 10.79 -7.41 -3.94
C LYS A 35 10.99 -8.50 -2.88
N THR A 36 9.97 -8.71 -2.07
CA THR A 36 9.90 -9.78 -1.07
C THR A 36 8.68 -10.64 -1.39
N TYR A 37 8.88 -11.94 -1.50
CA TYR A 37 7.80 -12.89 -1.84
C TYR A 37 7.34 -13.71 -0.63
N ASP A 38 8.20 -13.95 0.35
CA ASP A 38 7.87 -14.67 1.58
C ASP A 38 8.07 -13.72 2.78
N PRO A 39 7.04 -13.40 3.57
CA PRO A 39 5.65 -13.89 3.48
C PRO A 39 4.92 -13.44 2.20
N PRO A 40 3.96 -14.24 1.68
CA PRO A 40 3.20 -13.90 0.48
C PRO A 40 2.36 -12.64 0.71
N LEU A 41 2.04 -11.92 -0.36
CA LEU A 41 1.26 -10.67 -0.25
C LEU A 41 -0.12 -10.89 0.37
N SER A 42 -0.72 -12.08 0.17
CA SER A 42 -1.98 -12.47 0.79
C SER A 42 -1.90 -12.61 2.32
N ALA A 43 -0.69 -12.66 2.91
CA ALA A 43 -0.53 -12.68 4.36
C ALA A 43 -0.92 -11.35 5.03
N LEU A 44 -1.10 -10.26 4.26
CA LEU A 44 -1.67 -9.01 4.75
C LEU A 44 -3.18 -9.09 4.93
N GLU A 45 -3.86 -9.97 4.18
CA GLU A 45 -5.32 -10.04 4.18
C GLU A 45 -5.83 -10.53 5.54
N GLY A 46 -6.98 -10.01 5.98
CA GLY A 46 -7.59 -10.35 7.27
C GLY A 46 -6.99 -9.62 8.48
N HIS A 47 -5.94 -8.81 8.29
CA HIS A 47 -5.36 -8.02 9.37
C HIS A 47 -5.89 -6.57 9.35
N GLU A 48 -6.11 -6.01 10.53
CA GLU A 48 -6.39 -4.59 10.72
C GLU A 48 -5.12 -3.76 10.52
N VAL A 49 -5.25 -2.59 9.89
CA VAL A 49 -4.17 -1.61 9.82
C VAL A 49 -4.04 -0.93 11.17
N ALA A 50 -2.92 -1.16 11.85
CA ALA A 50 -2.61 -0.57 13.15
C ALA A 50 -1.94 0.80 13.04
N ALA A 51 -1.15 1.02 11.98
CA ALA A 51 -0.48 2.30 11.77
C ALA A 51 -0.08 2.51 10.31
N VAL A 52 0.09 3.77 9.92
CA VAL A 52 0.80 4.16 8.69
C VAL A 52 2.01 5.01 9.09
N ARG A 53 3.19 4.61 8.62
CA ARG A 53 4.48 5.25 8.93
C ARG A 53 5.19 5.62 7.64
N ARG A 54 6.22 6.44 7.76
CA ARG A 54 7.20 6.65 6.69
C ARG A 54 8.63 6.47 7.17
N TYR A 55 9.47 6.01 6.26
CA TYR A 55 10.91 5.91 6.45
C TYR A 55 11.59 6.55 5.24
N GLY A 56 11.92 7.84 5.36
CA GLY A 56 12.38 8.65 4.22
C GLY A 56 11.31 8.72 3.13
N LYS A 57 11.56 8.07 1.99
CA LYS A 57 10.65 8.00 0.82
C LYS A 57 9.80 6.72 0.77
N PHE A 58 9.93 5.84 1.75
CA PHE A 58 9.12 4.64 1.86
C PHE A 58 7.89 4.90 2.73
N LEU A 59 6.73 4.45 2.26
CA LEU A 59 5.51 4.33 3.05
C LEU A 59 5.43 2.92 3.61
N ASP A 60 5.01 2.81 4.86
CA ASP A 60 4.85 1.55 5.58
C ASP A 60 3.44 1.49 6.18
N ILE A 61 2.66 0.50 5.74
CA ILE A 61 1.36 0.17 6.32
C ILE A 61 1.57 -1.04 7.23
N GLN A 62 1.41 -0.80 8.53
CA GLN A 62 1.60 -1.79 9.57
C GLN A 62 0.29 -2.53 9.85
N ALA A 63 0.26 -3.84 9.63
CA ALA A 63 -0.78 -4.72 10.13
C ALA A 63 -0.61 -4.97 11.64
N ALA A 64 -1.70 -5.09 12.41
CA ALA A 64 -1.67 -5.25 13.87
C ALA A 64 -0.85 -6.46 14.34
N ASP A 65 -1.01 -7.60 13.67
CA ASP A 65 -0.33 -8.87 13.97
C ASP A 65 0.20 -9.58 12.70
N GLY A 66 0.41 -8.79 11.65
CA GLY A 66 0.74 -9.27 10.31
C GLY A 66 2.04 -8.68 9.75
N PRO A 67 2.35 -8.98 8.49
CA PRO A 67 3.49 -8.36 7.81
C PRO A 67 3.26 -6.86 7.56
N HIS A 68 4.36 -6.15 7.33
CA HIS A 68 4.34 -4.76 6.90
C HIS A 68 4.19 -4.67 5.37
N PHE A 69 3.32 -3.79 4.88
CA PHE A 69 3.25 -3.45 3.46
C PHE A 69 4.05 -2.17 3.21
N VAL A 70 5.25 -2.34 2.66
CA VAL A 70 6.17 -1.24 2.37
C VAL A 70 6.21 -0.93 0.88
N THR A 71 6.05 0.34 0.51
CA THR A 71 6.09 0.79 -0.89
C THR A 71 6.90 2.07 -1.07
N HIS A 72 7.45 2.24 -2.28
CA HIS A 72 8.19 3.43 -2.69
C HIS A 72 7.69 3.88 -4.06
N LEU A 73 7.25 5.14 -4.16
CA LEU A 73 6.64 5.67 -5.40
C LEU A 73 7.66 5.98 -6.51
N ALA A 74 8.96 5.84 -6.25
CA ALA A 74 10.02 6.13 -7.23
C ALA A 74 9.85 7.53 -7.84
N ARG A 75 10.29 7.73 -9.09
CA ARG A 75 10.29 9.07 -9.71
C ARG A 75 8.90 9.56 -10.14
N ALA A 76 8.05 8.66 -10.62
CA ALA A 76 6.78 8.96 -11.28
C ALA A 76 5.60 8.10 -10.78
N GLY A 77 5.78 7.34 -9.71
CA GLY A 77 4.69 6.62 -9.08
C GLY A 77 3.75 7.56 -8.35
N TRP A 78 2.51 7.15 -8.26
CA TRP A 78 1.39 7.89 -7.69
C TRP A 78 0.47 6.90 -6.99
N LEU A 79 -0.25 7.39 -5.98
CA LEU A 79 -1.30 6.63 -5.30
C LEU A 79 -2.64 7.24 -5.68
N HIS A 80 -3.62 6.38 -5.96
CA HIS A 80 -4.99 6.80 -6.23
C HIS A 80 -5.92 6.17 -5.20
N TRP A 81 -6.53 7.01 -4.38
CA TRP A 81 -7.61 6.60 -3.49
C TRP A 81 -8.94 6.54 -4.25
N LYS A 82 -9.72 5.49 -4.02
CA LYS A 82 -11.06 5.34 -4.59
C LYS A 82 -11.97 4.73 -3.52
N ASP A 83 -13.08 5.39 -3.25
CA ASP A 83 -14.08 4.88 -2.28
C ASP A 83 -14.70 3.56 -2.76
N ARG A 84 -14.76 3.36 -4.07
CA ARG A 84 -15.16 2.09 -4.69
C ARG A 84 -14.16 1.68 -5.75
N LEU A 85 -13.61 0.48 -5.59
CA LEU A 85 -12.84 -0.18 -6.64
C LEU A 85 -13.79 -0.75 -7.71
N PRO A 86 -13.38 -0.74 -9.00
CA PRO A 86 -14.14 -1.40 -10.06
C PRO A 86 -14.36 -2.87 -9.75
N ASP A 87 -15.53 -3.38 -10.14
CA ASP A 87 -15.84 -4.80 -10.00
C ASP A 87 -14.94 -5.63 -10.93
N GLY A 88 -14.40 -6.75 -10.43
CA GLY A 88 -13.52 -7.67 -11.17
C GLY A 88 -12.02 -7.51 -10.87
N PRO A 89 -11.17 -8.42 -11.41
CA PRO A 89 -9.73 -8.38 -11.19
C PRO A 89 -9.08 -7.23 -11.97
N PRO A 90 -8.05 -6.57 -11.41
CA PRO A 90 -7.33 -5.53 -12.11
C PRO A 90 -6.64 -6.11 -13.35
N ARG A 91 -6.71 -5.38 -14.46
CA ARG A 91 -6.02 -5.76 -15.69
C ARG A 91 -4.55 -5.36 -15.59
N PRO A 92 -3.59 -6.24 -15.92
CA PRO A 92 -2.19 -5.85 -16.05
C PRO A 92 -2.05 -4.66 -17.00
N GLY A 93 -1.26 -3.67 -16.61
CA GLY A 93 -0.88 -2.59 -17.51
C GLY A 93 -0.15 -3.13 -18.74
N LYS A 94 -0.28 -2.46 -19.88
CA LYS A 94 0.68 -2.63 -20.98
C LYS A 94 1.96 -1.96 -20.48
N GLY A 95 3.00 -2.75 -20.21
CA GLY A 95 4.26 -2.32 -19.57
C GLY A 95 4.78 -0.95 -19.97
#